data_AF-A0A085LIB5-F1
#
_entry.id   AF-A0A085LIB5-F1
#
_cell.length_a   1.000
_cell.length_b   1.000
_cell.length_c   1.000
_cell.angle_alpha   90.00
_cell.angle_beta   90.00
_cell.angle_gamma   90.00
#
_symmetry.space_group_name_H-M   'P 1'
#
loop_
_entity.id
_entity.type
_entity.pdbx_description
1 polymer ?
#
loop_
_entity_poly.entity_id
_entity_poly.type
_entity_poly.pdbx_seq_one_letter_code
_entity_poly.pdbx_strand_id
1 'polypeptide(L)'
;MKEYVPTLALTQNKDASQPTITRDSIVLVVDPNAPRGQWLMGKVVHLFPGKDGIPRAAEVQTQYGLKRRPLVKVLELLPISTLETGGHVDDAVVKEPV
;
A
#
# COMPACT_ATOMS: atom_id res chain seq x y z
N MET A 1 -2.92 9.88 -48.76
CA MET A 1 -3.49 9.36 -47.50
C MET A 1 -2.60 9.81 -46.36
N LYS A 2 -3.12 10.55 -45.38
CA LYS A 2 -2.37 10.96 -44.18
C LYS A 2 -2.36 9.76 -43.23
N GLU A 3 -1.16 9.21 -43.02
CA GLU A 3 -0.90 8.16 -42.06
C GLU A 3 -1.21 8.69 -40.65
N TYR A 4 -2.13 8.04 -39.93
CA TYR A 4 -2.44 8.31 -38.52
C TYR A 4 -1.64 7.34 -37.67
N VAL A 5 -0.33 7.59 -37.56
CA VAL A 5 0.46 6.94 -36.50
C VAL A 5 0.24 7.77 -35.25
N PRO A 6 -0.43 7.26 -34.21
CA PRO A 6 -0.45 7.98 -32.95
C PRO A 6 0.99 7.96 -32.40
N THR A 7 1.68 9.09 -32.52
CA THR A 7 2.88 9.42 -31.72
C THR A 7 2.43 9.62 -30.26
N LEU A 8 1.91 8.58 -29.63
CA LEU A 8 1.35 8.61 -28.28
C LEU A 8 1.68 7.30 -27.55
N ALA A 9 2.88 7.26 -27.00
CA ALA A 9 2.99 7.15 -25.55
C ALA A 9 4.37 7.67 -25.16
N LEU A 10 4.42 8.94 -24.71
CA LEU A 10 5.43 9.31 -23.72
C LEU A 10 5.35 8.24 -22.63
N THR A 11 6.38 7.40 -22.51
CA THR A 11 6.48 6.51 -21.36
C THR A 11 6.33 7.39 -20.13
N GLN A 12 5.30 7.12 -19.34
CA GLN A 12 5.09 7.86 -18.10
C GLN A 12 6.37 7.74 -17.29
N ASN A 13 6.96 8.90 -16.99
CA ASN A 13 8.19 9.03 -16.26
C ASN A 13 8.04 8.24 -14.94
N LYS A 14 8.86 7.21 -14.74
CA LYS A 14 8.81 6.39 -13.51
C LYS A 14 9.23 7.19 -12.27
N ASP A 15 9.65 8.43 -12.46
CA ASP A 15 10.05 9.41 -11.45
C ASP A 15 8.89 10.24 -10.88
N ALA A 16 7.64 9.95 -11.24
CA ALA A 16 6.50 10.45 -10.46
C ALA A 16 6.49 9.69 -9.13
N SER A 17 7.16 10.26 -8.12
CA SER A 17 7.13 9.91 -6.69
C SER A 17 6.07 8.86 -6.40
N GLN A 18 6.43 7.57 -6.47
CA GLN A 18 5.45 6.52 -6.17
C GLN A 18 4.97 6.78 -4.74
N PRO A 19 3.65 6.87 -4.51
CA PRO A 19 3.14 7.01 -3.16
C PRO A 19 3.74 5.87 -2.33
N THR A 20 4.47 6.23 -1.28
CA THR A 20 5.12 5.27 -0.42
C THR A 20 4.02 4.54 0.33
N ILE A 21 3.71 3.33 -0.13
CA ILE A 21 2.74 2.47 0.54
C ILE A 21 3.26 2.21 1.96
N THR A 22 2.52 2.70 2.96
CA THR A 22 2.85 2.49 4.36
C THR A 22 2.05 1.35 4.97
N ARG A 23 2.46 0.91 6.17
CA ARG A 23 1.62 0.05 6.99
C ARG A 23 0.33 0.78 7.30
N ASP A 24 -0.78 0.06 7.40
CA ASP A 24 -2.13 0.60 7.64
C ASP A 24 -2.80 1.27 6.43
N SER A 25 -2.06 1.59 5.36
CA SER A 25 -2.60 2.16 4.12
C SER A 25 -3.72 1.29 3.51
N ILE A 26 -4.74 1.95 2.98
CA ILE A 26 -5.81 1.32 2.22
C ILE A 26 -5.41 1.21 0.76
N VAL A 27 -5.48 0.01 0.21
CA VAL A 27 -4.93 -0.32 -1.10
C VAL A 27 -5.89 -1.15 -1.95
N LEU A 28 -5.79 -1.00 -3.27
CA LEU A 28 -6.29 -1.96 -4.24
C LEU A 28 -5.24 -3.01 -4.55
N VAL A 29 -5.69 -4.25 -4.65
CA VAL A 29 -4.91 -5.42 -4.99
C VAL A 29 -5.29 -5.87 -6.39
N VAL A 30 -4.30 -5.91 -7.27
CA VAL A 30 -4.44 -6.42 -8.63
C VAL A 30 -4.29 -7.95 -8.59
N ASP A 31 -5.42 -8.67 -8.68
CA ASP A 31 -5.45 -10.13 -8.75
C ASP A 31 -5.78 -10.59 -10.18
N PRO A 32 -4.92 -11.41 -10.82
CA PRO A 32 -5.16 -11.85 -12.19
C PRO A 32 -6.33 -12.84 -12.32
N ASN A 33 -6.77 -13.45 -11.21
CA ASN A 33 -7.91 -14.37 -11.21
C ASN A 33 -9.22 -13.69 -10.83
N ALA A 34 -9.19 -12.39 -10.47
CA ALA A 34 -10.41 -11.63 -10.27
C ALA A 34 -11.12 -11.48 -11.62
N PRO A 35 -12.45 -11.67 -11.67
CA PRO A 35 -13.21 -11.40 -12.89
C PRO A 35 -13.03 -9.93 -13.30
N ARG A 36 -13.10 -9.68 -14.62
CA ARG A 36 -12.87 -8.34 -15.18
C ARG A 36 -13.80 -7.31 -14.52
N GLY A 37 -13.23 -6.15 -14.18
CA GLY A 37 -13.96 -5.05 -13.52
C GLY A 37 -14.06 -5.17 -12.00
N GLN A 38 -13.57 -6.25 -11.38
CA GLN A 38 -13.48 -6.34 -9.93
C GLN A 38 -12.07 -6.02 -9.44
N TRP A 39 -11.98 -5.02 -8.56
CA TRP A 39 -10.75 -4.67 -7.88
C TRP A 39 -10.88 -5.06 -6.42
N LEU A 40 -9.90 -5.85 -5.94
CA LEU A 40 -9.91 -6.29 -4.55
C LEU A 40 -9.36 -5.18 -3.67
N MET A 41 -10.13 -4.71 -2.71
CA MET A 41 -9.67 -3.72 -1.74
C MET A 41 -9.18 -4.39 -0.46
N GLY A 42 -8.20 -3.77 0.19
CA GLY A 42 -7.71 -4.23 1.47
C GLY A 42 -6.82 -3.23 2.18
N LYS A 43 -6.35 -3.63 3.36
CA LYS A 43 -5.50 -2.83 4.24
C LYS A 43 -4.13 -3.46 4.35
N VAL A 44 -3.06 -2.67 4.24
CA VAL A 44 -1.69 -3.18 4.40
C VAL A 44 -1.43 -3.51 5.86
N VAL A 45 -1.14 -4.78 6.13
CA VAL A 45 -0.82 -5.28 7.48
C VAL A 45 0.69 -5.31 7.69
N HIS A 46 1.43 -5.70 6.66
CA HIS A 46 2.89 -5.85 6.73
C HIS A 46 3.57 -5.48 5.41
N LEU A 47 4.80 -4.99 5.50
CA LEU A 47 5.66 -4.68 4.36
C LEU A 47 6.94 -5.50 4.46
N PHE A 48 7.35 -6.10 3.33
CA PHE A 48 8.56 -6.92 3.25
C PHE A 48 9.64 -6.15 2.48
N PRO A 49 10.66 -5.62 3.20
CA PRO A 49 11.81 -4.98 2.58
C PRO A 49 12.72 -6.01 1.89
N GLY A 50 13.37 -5.57 0.81
CA GLY A 50 14.50 -6.31 0.23
C GLY A 50 15.80 -6.06 0.98
N LYS A 51 16.92 -6.55 0.42
CA LYS A 51 18.27 -6.39 1.00
C LYS A 51 18.66 -4.92 1.18
N ASP A 52 18.18 -4.08 0.29
CA ASP A 52 18.42 -2.64 0.19
C ASP A 52 17.42 -1.82 1.04
N GLY A 53 16.61 -2.46 1.89
CA GLY A 53 15.66 -1.81 2.79
C GLY A 53 14.37 -1.32 2.13
N ILE A 54 14.31 -1.35 0.79
CA ILE A 54 13.14 -0.91 0.02
C ILE A 54 12.05 -1.99 0.04
N PRO A 55 10.80 -1.66 0.44
CA PRO A 55 9.68 -2.60 0.41
C PRO A 55 9.36 -3.02 -1.02
N ARG A 56 9.27 -4.33 -1.26
CA ARG A 56 8.95 -4.90 -2.58
C ARG A 56 7.66 -5.72 -2.60
N ALA A 57 7.19 -6.14 -1.43
CA ALA A 57 5.92 -6.83 -1.27
C ALA A 57 5.19 -6.32 -0.02
N ALA A 58 3.86 -6.40 -0.07
CA ALA A 58 2.98 -6.12 1.06
C ALA A 58 2.14 -7.37 1.36
N GLU A 59 1.84 -7.55 2.64
CA GLU A 59 0.73 -8.39 3.07
C GLU A 59 -0.50 -7.51 3.24
N VAL A 60 -1.56 -7.83 2.50
CA VAL A 60 -2.80 -7.06 2.48
C VAL A 60 -3.92 -7.91 3.06
N GLN A 61 -4.59 -7.40 4.09
CA GLN A 61 -5.83 -7.97 4.60
C GLN A 61 -6.97 -7.54 3.68
N THR A 62 -7.57 -8.52 3.02
CA THR A 62 -8.75 -8.34 2.16
C THR A 62 -9.95 -9.04 2.79
N GLN A 63 -11.14 -8.85 2.25
CA GLN A 63 -12.35 -9.58 2.67
C GLN A 63 -12.21 -11.11 2.53
N TYR A 64 -11.36 -11.56 1.61
CA TYR A 64 -11.09 -12.97 1.34
C TYR A 64 -9.88 -13.51 2.14
N GLY A 65 -9.39 -12.74 3.11
CA GLY A 65 -8.23 -13.09 3.93
C GLY A 65 -6.96 -12.33 3.57
N LEU A 66 -5.85 -12.78 4.15
CA LEU A 66 -4.52 -12.20 3.94
C LEU A 66 -3.94 -12.66 2.60
N LYS A 67 -3.46 -11.69 1.82
CA LYS A 67 -2.80 -11.94 0.53
C LYS A 67 -1.47 -11.22 0.49
N ARG A 68 -0.40 -11.98 0.24
CA ARG A 68 0.92 -11.40 -0.06
C ARG A 68 1.01 -11.05 -1.55
N ARG A 69 1.35 -9.80 -1.85
CA ARG A 69 1.45 -9.29 -3.23
C ARG A 69 2.67 -8.39 -3.41
N PRO A 70 3.37 -8.46 -4.55
CA PRO A 70 4.37 -7.47 -4.91
C PRO A 70 3.76 -6.07 -4.93
N LEU A 71 4.50 -5.03 -4.54
CA LEU A 71 3.99 -3.66 -4.51
C LEU A 71 3.54 -3.17 -5.90
N VAL A 72 4.13 -3.67 -6.98
CA VAL A 72 3.68 -3.39 -8.36
C VAL A 72 2.26 -3.89 -8.67
N LYS A 73 1.70 -4.75 -7.81
CA LYS A 73 0.32 -5.26 -7.87
C LYS A 73 -0.56 -4.66 -6.77
N VAL A 74 -0.09 -3.60 -6.11
CA VAL A 74 -0.79 -2.91 -5.04
C VAL A 74 -0.81 -1.42 -5.39
N LEU A 75 -1.97 -0.79 -5.25
CA LEU A 75 -2.14 0.64 -5.51
C LEU A 75 -2.76 1.29 -4.28
N GLU A 76 -2.12 2.31 -3.73
CA GLU A 76 -2.67 3.09 -2.62
C GLU A 76 -3.85 3.93 -3.09
N LEU A 77 -4.96 3.88 -2.34
CA LEU A 77 -6.19 4.58 -2.68
C LEU A 77 -6.29 5.95 -2.02
N LEU A 78 -5.83 6.07 -0.78
CA LEU A 78 -5.91 7.29 0.01
C LEU A 78 -4.63 7.41 0.86
N PRO A 79 -3.93 8.55 0.82
CA PRO A 79 -2.96 8.84 1.87
C PRO A 79 -3.77 9.06 3.16
N ILE A 80 -3.62 8.14 4.10
CA ILE A 80 -4.20 8.34 5.43
C ILE A 80 -3.25 9.30 6.14
N SER A 81 -3.52 10.60 6.04
CA SER A 81 -2.96 11.57 6.98
C SER A 81 -3.66 11.34 8.32
N THR A 82 -3.27 10.29 9.06
CA THR A 82 -3.74 10.11 10.42
C THR A 82 -3.23 11.30 11.22
N LEU A 83 -4.13 12.24 11.51
CA LEU A 83 -3.87 13.25 12.53
C LEU A 83 -3.58 12.50 13.82
N GLU A 84 -2.40 12.80 14.35
CA GLU A 84 -1.89 12.37 15.62
C GLU A 84 -2.96 12.62 16.67
N THR A 85 -3.70 11.58 17.08
CA THR A 85 -4.33 11.63 18.39
C THR A 85 -3.27 11.15 19.36
N GLY A 86 -2.47 12.11 19.84
CA GLY A 86 -1.79 11.98 21.11
C GLY A 86 -2.83 11.65 22.17
N GLY A 87 -2.88 10.38 22.56
CA GLY A 87 -3.52 9.90 23.77
C GLY A 87 -2.44 9.53 24.76
N HIS A 88 -1.91 10.55 25.44
CA HIS A 88 -1.35 10.40 26.79
C HIS A 88 -2.53 10.20 27.77
N VAL A 89 -2.31 9.42 28.84
CA VAL A 89 -3.16 9.01 30.00
C VAL A 89 -3.72 7.57 29.93
N ASP A 90 -3.57 6.63 30.88
CA ASP A 90 -2.72 6.37 32.05
C ASP A 90 -2.93 4.89 32.48
N ASP A 91 -1.92 4.23 33.04
CA ASP A 91 -2.09 3.39 34.24
C ASP A 91 -0.76 3.33 35.00
N ALA A 92 -0.74 4.04 36.12
CA ALA A 92 0.29 3.94 37.12
C ALA A 92 -0.06 2.78 38.06
N VAL A 93 0.85 1.84 38.28
CA VAL A 93 0.96 1.22 39.61
C VAL A 93 2.41 1.19 40.07
N VAL A 94 2.66 2.07 41.03
CA VAL A 94 3.78 2.05 41.96
C VAL A 94 3.83 0.69 42.67
N LYS A 95 4.99 0.04 42.65
CA LYS A 95 5.57 -0.57 43.86
C LYS A 95 7.08 -0.36 43.87
N GLU A 96 7.47 0.62 44.68
CA GLU A 96 8.83 0.89 45.15
C GLU A 96 9.38 -0.26 46.05
N PRO A 97 10.70 -0.24 46.36
CA PRO A 97 11.50 -1.42 46.71
C PRO A 97 11.53 -1.74 48.22
N VAL A 98 12.07 -2.92 48.53
CA VAL A 98 12.79 -3.21 49.80
C VAL A 98 14.13 -3.86 49.46
#